data_AF-W1Y5R8-F1
#
_entry.id   AF-W1Y5R8-F1
#
_cell.length_a   1.000
_cell.length_b   1.000
_cell.length_c   1.000
_cell.angle_alpha   90.00
_cell.angle_beta   90.00
_cell.angle_gamma   90.00
#
_symmetry.space_group_name_H-M   'P 1'
#
loop_
_entity.id
_entity.type
_entity.pdbx_description
1 polymer ?
#
loop_
_entity_poly.entity_id
_entity_poly.type
_entity_poly.pdbx_seq_one_letter_code
_entity_poly.pdbx_strand_id
1 'polypeptide(L)' 'NSEDVDDISVLNDKLKKIVGVVDTSLFYNIATKAIVAGENGVRVMDI' A
#
# COMPACT_ATOMS: atom_id res chain seq x y z
N ASN A 1 4.35 -12.49 -18.03
CA ASN A 1 4.68 -12.07 -16.65
C ASN A 1 3.71 -10.99 -16.27
N SER A 2 2.70 -11.33 -15.46
CA SER A 2 1.82 -10.34 -14.85
C SER A 2 2.32 -10.19 -13.42
N GLU A 3 3.14 -9.17 -13.17
CA GLU A 3 3.67 -8.85 -11.83
C GLU A 3 2.69 -8.00 -11.01
N ASP A 4 1.50 -7.76 -11.54
CA ASP A 4 0.48 -6.95 -10.91
C ASP A 4 -0.19 -7.70 -9.74
N VAL A 5 -0.53 -6.95 -8.70
CA VAL A 5 -1.35 -7.44 -7.60
C VAL A 5 -2.82 -7.27 -7.96
N ASP A 6 -3.52 -8.38 -8.20
CA ASP A 6 -4.93 -8.36 -8.58
C ASP A 6 -5.84 -7.77 -7.50
N ASP A 7 -5.68 -8.22 -6.25
CA ASP A 7 -6.49 -7.79 -5.11
C ASP A 7 -5.62 -7.56 -3.87
N ILE A 8 -5.48 -6.29 -3.50
CA ILE A 8 -4.64 -5.86 -2.38
C ILE A 8 -5.20 -6.30 -1.02
N SER A 9 -6.52 -6.46 -0.89
CA SER A 9 -7.17 -6.89 0.36
C SER A 9 -6.87 -8.37 0.61
N VAL A 10 -6.98 -9.19 -0.43
CA VAL A 10 -6.65 -10.62 -0.40
C VAL A 10 -5.16 -10.80 -0.11
N LEU A 11 -4.29 -9.97 -0.68
CA LEU A 11 -2.85 -10.02 -0.42
C LEU A 11 -2.54 -9.70 1.05
N ASN A 12 -3.09 -8.60 1.59
CA ASN A 12 -2.92 -8.22 3.00
C ASN A 12 -3.32 -9.38 3.94
N ASP A 13 -4.47 -9.99 3.69
CA ASP A 13 -4.98 -11.11 4.49
C ASP A 13 -4.08 -12.34 4.41
N LYS A 14 -3.59 -12.66 3.22
CA LYS A 14 -2.68 -13.80 3.01
C LYS A 14 -1.37 -13.59 3.74
N LEU A 15 -0.76 -12.41 3.64
CA LEU A 15 0.53 -12.12 4.27
C LEU A 15 0.44 -12.20 5.80
N LYS A 16 -0.60 -11.62 6.41
CA LYS A 16 -0.81 -11.63 7.87
C LYS A 16 -1.12 -13.01 8.44
N LYS A 17 -1.57 -13.96 7.61
CA LYS A 17 -1.88 -15.34 8.02
C LYS A 17 -0.67 -16.28 7.99
N ILE A 18 0.48 -15.85 7.47
CA ILE A 18 1.68 -16.67 7.45
C ILE A 18 2.21 -16.82 8.87
N VAL A 19 2.36 -18.05 9.34
CA VAL A 19 2.90 -18.34 10.67
C VAL A 19 4.30 -17.76 10.80
N GLY A 20 4.53 -16.96 11.84
CA GLY A 20 5.81 -16.28 12.09
C GLY A 20 5.93 -14.91 11.44
N VAL A 21 4.98 -14.49 10.59
CA VAL A 21 4.87 -13.09 10.17
C VAL A 21 4.23 -12.30 11.30
N VAL A 22 4.97 -11.30 11.79
CA VAL A 22 4.50 -10.40 12.85
C VAL A 22 3.76 -9.20 12.27
N ASP A 23 4.28 -8.64 11.16
CA ASP A 23 3.65 -7.56 10.40
C ASP A 23 4.21 -7.47 8.98
N THR A 24 3.68 -6.56 8.16
CA THR A 24 4.05 -6.35 6.76
C THR A 24 4.22 -4.86 6.46
N SER A 25 5.02 -4.52 5.45
CA SER A 25 5.14 -3.15 4.94
C SER A 25 3.97 -2.72 4.03
N LEU A 26 2.94 -3.57 3.88
CA LEU A 26 1.77 -3.25 3.07
C LEU A 26 0.83 -2.31 3.83
N PHE A 27 0.87 -1.03 3.47
CA PHE A 27 0.00 0.00 4.01
C PHE A 27 -1.34 0.07 3.25
N TYR A 28 -2.26 -0.83 3.60
CA TYR A 28 -3.59 -0.89 3.00
C TYR A 28 -4.65 -0.19 3.87
N ASN A 29 -5.42 0.74 3.27
CA ASN A 29 -6.52 1.47 3.90
C ASN A 29 -6.13 2.28 5.16
N ILE A 30 -4.93 2.87 5.17
CA ILE A 30 -4.44 3.69 6.30
C ILE A 30 -4.10 5.14 5.92
N ALA A 31 -3.77 5.39 4.65
CA ALA A 31 -3.38 6.72 4.19
C ALA A 31 -4.63 7.59 4.02
N THR A 32 -4.60 8.80 4.58
CA THR A 32 -5.69 9.79 4.46
C THR A 32 -5.31 10.96 3.56
N LYS A 33 -4.01 11.25 3.47
CA LYS A 33 -3.44 12.30 2.62
C LYS A 33 -2.09 11.86 2.07
N ALA A 34 -1.75 12.32 0.89
CA ALA A 34 -0.42 12.19 0.29
C ALA A 34 0.14 13.56 -0.11
N ILE A 35 1.44 13.76 0.14
CA ILE A 35 2.19 14.93 -0.35
C ILE A 35 3.15 14.43 -1.41
N VAL A 36 2.97 14.87 -2.64
CA VAL A 36 3.77 14.50 -3.80
C VAL A 36 4.64 15.70 -4.19
N ALA A 37 5.96 15.58 -3.99
CA ALA A 37 6.94 16.56 -4.45
C ALA A 37 7.52 16.09 -5.79
N GLY A 38 7.39 16.90 -6.83
CA GLY A 38 7.93 16.61 -8.16
C GLY A 38 8.49 17.85 -8.85
N GLU A 39 8.93 17.69 -10.09
CA GLU A 39 9.54 18.77 -10.89
C GLU A 39 8.63 20.00 -11.02
N ASN A 40 7.31 19.79 -10.99
CA ASN A 40 6.29 20.84 -11.08
C ASN A 40 5.86 21.41 -9.72
N GLY A 41 6.61 21.13 -8.64
CA GLY A 41 6.32 21.59 -7.28
C GLY A 41 5.64 20.54 -6.40
N VAL A 42 4.95 21.01 -5.36
CA VAL A 42 4.31 20.17 -4.32
C VAL A 42 2.80 20.08 -4.57
N ARG A 43 2.27 18.86 -4.53
CA ARG A 43 0.83 18.55 -4.60
C ARG A 43 0.38 17.82 -3.35
N VAL A 44 -0.74 18.23 -2.77
CA VAL A 44 -1.39 17.54 -1.65
C VAL A 44 -2.65 16.86 -2.18
N MET A 45 -2.85 15.59 -1.83
CA MET A 45 -3.97 14.75 -2.27
C MET A 45 -4.66 14.12 -1.05
N ASP A 46 -5.99 14.04 -1.06
CA ASP A 46 -6.75 13.14 -0.17
C ASP A 46 -6.80 11.74 -0.81
N ILE A 47 -6.70 10.69 0.01
CA ILE A 47 -6.73 9.28 -0.43
C ILE A 47 -7.98 8.58 0.11
#